data_AF-A0A179F0J5-F1
#
_entry.id   AF-A0A179F0J5-F1
#
_cell.length_a   1.000
_cell.length_b   1.000
_cell.length_c   1.000
_cell.angle_alpha   90.00
_cell.angle_beta   90.00
_cell.angle_gamma   90.00
#
_symmetry.space_group_name_H-M   'P 1'
#
loop_
_entity.id
_entity.type
_entity.pdbx_description
1 polymer ?
#
loop_
_entity_poly.entity_id
_entity_poly.type
_entity_poly.pdbx_seq_one_letter_code
_entity_poly.pdbx_strand_id
1 'polypeptide(L)'
;MESATPATKDKIEALAYTTPTDAHLATPAPSARSETPSQEPEHQYLWRIFSDHVWSQRVRDTSSWVWTFGYDIQNSNGSRRWVCKRCIQNRRPRPRNFAEKGIQNANDHLFKDHGICAPAEATKSSAQKKAEKSKSKDQRSIADVMKLDIAVPRERDIANNLVKGFDRKHFQRLLLEWIIEENQSFSVCEQGRLRRIFEYLNPLVKITDANITRSTIRTKVLAAYETHKEKVMAVLRHSCGLIHVSFDGWKSGNRYSLYGITCFFRDESSQPRKLVLGIPELRTRHFGHNIAAEILDVLDAYGIQDRIGYFTLDNAESNDTAIEVIGGELGFVGSTRRGRCFGHTLNLSAKALLFGHKVEAFEEQLSGAAALSEAEHELWRRKGPVGKLHNLVADVRRSDHLTYLLRSIQRAEFDMSSDPRIRARKPLDLIMDNDTR
;
A
#
# COMPACT_ATOMS: atom_id res chain seq x y z
N MET A 1 27.99 42.37 -13.54
CA MET A 1 28.31 42.55 -12.12
C MET A 1 27.41 41.63 -11.32
N GLU A 2 28.06 40.82 -10.48
CA GLU A 2 27.55 40.00 -9.38
C GLU A 2 26.54 38.87 -9.63
N SER A 3 27.16 37.69 -9.68
CA SER A 3 26.70 36.35 -9.32
C SER A 3 26.20 36.24 -7.88
N ALA A 4 25.15 35.44 -7.66
CA ALA A 4 24.86 34.85 -6.35
C ALA A 4 24.37 33.40 -6.49
N THR A 5 25.27 32.48 -6.17
CA THR A 5 25.06 31.06 -5.90
C THR A 5 24.35 30.87 -4.55
N PRO A 6 23.52 29.85 -4.35
CA PRO A 6 23.32 29.28 -3.02
C PRO A 6 24.02 27.92 -2.90
N ALA A 7 24.86 27.84 -1.88
CA ALA A 7 25.64 26.68 -1.50
C ALA A 7 24.80 25.59 -0.83
N THR A 8 25.14 24.35 -1.17
CA THR A 8 24.75 23.08 -0.56
C THR A 8 25.24 22.93 0.88
N LYS A 9 24.37 22.47 1.79
CA LYS A 9 24.75 21.80 3.05
C LYS A 9 23.67 20.79 3.48
N ASP A 10 23.62 19.64 2.80
CA ASP A 10 23.03 18.43 3.40
C ASP A 10 24.15 17.64 4.09
N LYS A 11 24.22 17.79 5.42
CA LYS A 11 25.02 16.92 6.28
C LYS A 11 24.34 15.55 6.33
N ILE A 12 24.88 14.58 5.60
CA ILE A 12 24.64 13.17 5.87
C ILE A 12 25.49 12.81 7.08
N GLU A 13 24.87 12.75 8.26
CA GLU A 13 25.48 12.16 9.45
C GLU A 13 25.73 10.68 9.21
N ALA A 14 27.00 10.33 8.96
CA ALA A 14 27.46 8.96 9.11
C ALA A 14 27.35 8.60 10.60
N LEU A 15 26.51 7.62 10.94
CA LEU A 15 26.47 6.99 12.26
C LEU A 15 27.83 6.36 12.56
N ALA A 16 28.71 7.14 13.18
CA ALA A 16 29.96 6.65 13.75
C ALA A 16 29.63 5.79 14.98
N TYR A 17 30.00 4.51 14.92
CA TYR A 17 29.92 3.62 16.07
C TYR A 17 30.98 4.04 17.09
N THR A 18 30.56 4.58 18.23
CA THR A 18 31.45 4.98 19.33
C THR A 18 31.92 3.74 20.12
N THR A 19 33.23 3.56 20.23
CA THR A 19 33.86 2.65 21.20
C THR A 19 33.92 3.30 22.60
N PRO A 20 33.86 2.54 23.70
CA PRO A 20 33.85 3.14 25.03
C PRO A 20 35.25 3.68 25.37
N THR A 21 35.34 5.00 25.57
CA THR A 21 36.47 5.64 26.26
C THR A 21 35.89 6.34 27.50
N ASP A 22 36.62 6.20 28.61
CA ASP A 22 36.35 6.67 29.98
C ASP A 22 35.34 5.89 30.84
N ALA A 23 35.90 5.20 31.84
CA ALA A 23 35.20 4.46 32.88
C ALA A 23 35.32 5.20 34.21
N HIS A 24 34.19 5.72 34.71
CA HIS A 24 34.00 6.01 36.12
C HIS A 24 32.86 5.13 36.65
N LEU A 25 33.06 4.52 37.82
CA LEU A 25 32.06 3.71 38.52
C LEU A 25 30.81 4.56 38.79
N ALA A 26 29.71 4.25 38.10
CA ALA A 26 28.58 5.16 37.94
C ALA A 26 27.32 4.75 38.74
N THR A 27 27.47 3.93 39.79
CA THR A 27 26.39 3.64 40.74
C THR A 27 26.93 3.97 42.15
N PRO A 28 26.28 4.87 42.92
CA PRO A 28 26.72 5.20 44.27
C PRO A 28 26.67 3.97 45.19
N ALA A 29 27.63 3.85 46.11
CA ALA A 29 27.61 2.81 47.14
C ALA A 29 26.44 3.01 48.12
N PRO A 30 25.86 1.95 48.71
CA PRO A 30 24.71 2.09 49.59
C PRO A 30 25.14 2.71 50.93
N SER A 31 24.80 3.99 51.16
CA SER A 31 24.82 4.56 52.51
C SER A 31 23.50 4.28 53.20
N ALA A 32 23.57 3.76 54.43
CA ALA A 32 22.43 3.66 55.33
C ALA A 32 21.70 5.00 55.43
N ARG A 33 20.40 4.99 55.10
CA ARG A 33 19.38 6.02 55.35
C ARG A 33 19.92 7.47 55.36
N SER A 34 20.23 8.03 54.19
CA SER A 34 20.36 9.49 54.02
C SER A 34 19.09 10.04 53.37
N GLU A 35 18.36 10.86 54.12
CA GLU A 35 17.13 11.58 53.70
C GLU A 35 17.44 12.75 52.73
N THR A 36 18.41 12.59 51.83
CA THR A 36 18.76 13.62 50.84
C THR A 36 18.77 13.03 49.44
N PRO A 37 17.87 13.46 48.55
CA PRO A 37 17.89 13.06 47.14
C PRO A 37 19.24 13.45 46.53
N SER A 38 19.90 12.52 45.84
CA SER A 38 21.10 12.81 45.05
C SER A 38 20.86 14.03 44.14
N GLN A 39 21.75 15.03 44.20
CA GLN A 39 21.61 16.34 43.53
C GLN A 39 21.64 16.29 41.99
N GLU A 40 21.79 15.12 41.36
CA GLU A 40 21.83 15.02 39.90
C GLU A 40 20.42 15.01 39.28
N PRO A 41 20.14 15.88 38.29
CA PRO A 41 18.84 15.97 37.61
C PRO A 41 18.36 14.64 36.99
N GLU A 42 19.29 13.79 36.59
CA GLU A 42 19.04 12.49 35.96
C GLU A 42 18.46 11.48 36.96
N HIS A 43 18.95 11.48 38.20
CA HIS A 43 18.44 10.61 39.26
C HIS A 43 17.05 11.04 39.74
N GLN A 44 16.77 12.34 39.77
CA GLN A 44 15.42 12.83 40.05
C GLN A 44 14.41 12.33 39.02
N TYR A 45 14.79 12.33 37.74
CA TYR A 45 13.94 11.80 36.66
C TYR A 45 13.78 10.27 36.76
N LEU A 46 14.85 9.54 37.10
CA LEU A 46 14.82 8.10 37.34
C LEU A 46 13.81 7.74 38.46
N TRP A 47 13.92 8.38 39.62
CA TRP A 47 13.04 8.11 40.77
C TRP A 47 11.60 8.59 40.57
N ARG A 48 11.38 9.58 39.71
CA ARG A 48 10.02 9.96 39.29
C ARG A 48 9.33 8.84 38.50
N ILE A 49 10.08 8.07 37.70
CA ILE A 49 9.54 6.97 36.89
C ILE A 49 9.50 5.66 37.66
N PHE A 50 10.46 5.42 38.55
CA PHE A 50 10.59 4.20 39.36
C PHE A 50 10.52 4.54 40.86
N SER A 51 9.38 5.08 41.30
CA SER A 51 9.22 5.62 42.66
C SER A 51 9.25 4.56 43.77
N ASP A 52 9.00 3.30 43.43
CA ASP A 52 8.98 2.13 44.31
C ASP A 52 10.33 1.37 44.34
N HIS A 53 11.35 1.89 43.66
CA HIS A 53 12.66 1.28 43.57
C HIS A 53 13.74 2.10 44.30
N VAL A 54 14.80 1.41 44.72
CA VAL A 54 16.01 1.99 45.31
C VAL A 54 17.24 1.47 44.58
N TRP A 55 18.41 2.04 44.85
CA TRP A 55 19.67 1.47 44.37
C TRP A 55 19.84 0.04 44.89
N SER A 56 20.19 -0.88 43.99
CA SER A 56 20.48 -2.27 44.33
C SER A 56 21.65 -2.35 45.32
N GLN A 57 21.56 -3.20 46.35
CA GLN A 57 22.66 -3.39 47.31
C GLN A 57 23.81 -4.26 46.74
N ARG A 58 23.61 -4.87 45.56
CA ARG A 58 24.57 -5.78 44.91
C ARG A 58 25.32 -5.13 43.73
N VAL A 59 25.52 -3.81 43.77
CA VAL A 59 26.23 -3.02 42.73
C VAL A 59 27.58 -3.63 42.33
N ARG A 60 28.28 -4.32 43.24
CA ARG A 60 29.63 -4.84 43.03
C ARG A 60 29.69 -6.21 42.35
N ASP A 61 28.56 -6.86 42.08
CA ASP A 61 28.49 -8.25 41.56
C ASP A 61 28.07 -8.33 40.08
N THR A 62 27.93 -7.20 39.40
CA THR A 62 27.45 -7.13 38.01
C THR A 62 28.62 -7.14 37.01
N SER A 63 29.15 -8.32 36.68
CA SER A 63 30.35 -8.51 35.84
C SER A 63 30.18 -8.20 34.34
N SER A 64 28.96 -7.92 33.85
CA SER A 64 28.72 -7.66 32.43
C SER A 64 28.95 -6.19 32.05
N TRP A 65 29.66 -5.94 30.94
CA TRP A 65 29.95 -4.60 30.42
C TRP A 65 28.71 -3.73 30.24
N VAL A 66 27.55 -4.33 29.99
CA VAL A 66 26.27 -3.64 29.78
C VAL A 66 25.86 -2.80 31.00
N TRP A 67 26.31 -3.18 32.20
CA TRP A 67 26.06 -2.43 33.44
C TRP A 67 26.78 -1.08 33.50
N THR A 68 27.81 -0.85 32.69
CA THR A 68 28.40 0.49 32.55
C THR A 68 27.37 1.51 32.02
N PHE A 69 26.45 1.05 31.16
CA PHE A 69 25.43 1.88 30.51
C PHE A 69 24.04 1.83 31.18
N GLY A 70 23.90 1.16 32.33
CA GLY A 70 22.62 1.11 33.04
C GLY A 70 22.71 1.35 34.53
N TYR A 71 21.60 1.80 35.08
CA TYR A 71 21.37 1.90 36.52
C TYR A 71 20.86 0.56 37.05
N ASP A 72 21.43 0.10 38.17
CA ASP A 72 20.97 -1.11 38.88
C ASP A 72 20.02 -0.72 40.00
N ILE A 73 18.73 -0.95 39.76
CA ILE A 73 17.66 -0.62 40.70
C ILE A 73 16.97 -1.89 41.20
N GLN A 74 16.46 -1.84 42.42
CA GLN A 74 15.79 -2.96 43.10
C GLN A 74 14.50 -2.47 43.75
N ASN A 75 13.43 -3.26 43.65
CA ASN A 75 12.18 -2.98 44.37
C ASN A 75 12.15 -3.62 45.77
N SER A 76 11.11 -3.31 46.55
CA SER A 76 10.88 -3.88 47.89
C SER A 76 10.87 -5.41 47.92
N ASN A 77 10.51 -6.06 46.81
CA ASN A 77 10.42 -7.51 46.68
C ASN A 77 11.76 -8.15 46.28
N GLY A 78 12.83 -7.36 46.22
CA GLY A 78 14.17 -7.81 45.88
C GLY A 78 14.43 -8.04 44.38
N SER A 79 13.47 -7.72 43.50
CA SER A 79 13.61 -7.84 42.05
C SER A 79 14.52 -6.74 41.49
N ARG A 80 15.60 -7.16 40.83
CA ARG A 80 16.61 -6.26 40.25
C ARG A 80 16.38 -6.01 38.78
N ARG A 81 16.58 -4.75 38.37
CA ARG A 81 16.39 -4.30 36.99
C ARG A 81 17.55 -3.41 36.55
N TRP A 82 17.96 -3.62 35.31
CA TRP A 82 18.82 -2.71 34.56
C TRP A 82 17.95 -1.64 33.90
N VAL A 83 18.26 -0.36 34.10
CA VAL A 83 17.59 0.76 33.42
C VAL A 83 18.60 1.52 32.57
N CYS A 84 18.29 1.77 31.29
CA CYS A 84 19.21 2.44 30.38
C CYS A 84 19.49 3.90 30.79
N LYS A 85 20.76 4.24 31.05
CA LYS A 85 21.20 5.61 31.41
C LYS A 85 20.89 6.62 30.32
N ARG A 86 21.17 6.27 29.06
CA ARG A 86 20.94 7.16 27.92
C ARG A 86 19.45 7.47 27.71
N CYS A 87 18.56 6.52 28.01
CA CYS A 87 17.12 6.77 28.00
C CYS A 87 16.68 7.77 29.09
N ILE A 88 17.31 7.72 30.27
CA ILE A 88 17.05 8.64 31.39
C ILE A 88 17.60 10.03 31.08
N GLN A 89 18.83 10.12 30.58
CA GLN A 89 19.48 11.35 30.11
C GLN A 89 18.63 12.08 29.07
N ASN A 90 18.12 11.33 28.09
CA ASN A 90 17.27 11.87 27.03
C ASN A 90 15.81 12.09 27.46
N ARG A 91 15.50 11.97 28.76
CA ARG A 91 14.15 12.13 29.34
C ARG A 91 13.06 11.38 28.56
N ARG A 92 13.34 10.14 28.14
CA ARG A 92 12.34 9.32 27.43
C ARG A 92 11.15 9.04 28.36
N PRO A 93 9.89 9.21 27.92
CA PRO A 93 8.71 8.99 28.78
C PRO A 93 8.59 7.56 29.32
N ARG A 94 9.12 6.58 28.56
CA ARG A 94 9.21 5.17 28.96
C ARG A 94 10.65 4.67 28.76
N PRO A 95 11.55 4.87 29.73
CA PRO A 95 12.92 4.41 29.63
C PRO A 95 12.95 2.87 29.60
N ARG A 96 13.75 2.32 28.68
CA ARG A 96 13.88 0.87 28.55
C ARG A 96 14.57 0.30 29.79
N ASN A 97 13.96 -0.74 30.35
CA ASN A 97 14.45 -1.43 31.52
C ASN A 97 14.22 -2.94 31.36
N PHE A 98 15.15 -3.73 31.90
CA PHE A 98 15.18 -5.18 31.73
C PHE A 98 15.53 -5.86 33.05
N ALA A 99 15.04 -7.08 33.27
CA ALA A 99 15.41 -7.85 34.45
C ALA A 99 16.91 -8.21 34.44
N GLU A 100 17.54 -8.28 35.61
CA GLU A 100 18.97 -8.59 35.77
C GLU A 100 19.40 -9.86 35.01
N LYS A 101 18.56 -10.90 35.00
CA LYS A 101 18.85 -12.18 34.33
C LYS A 101 18.78 -12.12 32.79
N GLY A 102 18.35 -10.99 32.21
CA GLY A 102 18.05 -10.80 30.79
C GLY A 102 18.91 -9.75 30.09
N ILE A 103 20.20 -9.64 30.43
CA ILE A 103 21.13 -8.59 29.95
C ILE A 103 21.32 -8.60 28.42
N GLN A 104 21.04 -9.70 27.72
CA GLN A 104 21.07 -9.74 26.26
C GLN A 104 20.09 -8.74 25.62
N ASN A 105 18.92 -8.51 26.24
CA ASN A 105 17.94 -7.54 25.76
C ASN A 105 18.43 -6.10 25.95
N ALA A 106 19.15 -5.85 27.05
CA ALA A 106 19.81 -4.56 27.29
C ALA A 106 20.90 -4.30 26.24
N ASN A 107 21.68 -5.33 25.89
CA ASN A 107 22.70 -5.27 24.84
C ASN A 107 22.10 -5.01 23.44
N ASP A 108 21.00 -5.69 23.10
CA ASP A 108 20.27 -5.43 21.84
C ASP A 108 19.69 -4.01 21.78
N HIS A 109 19.20 -3.48 22.91
CA HIS A 109 18.72 -2.10 23.02
C HIS A 109 19.85 -1.07 22.85
N LEU A 110 20.99 -1.27 23.51
CA LEU A 110 22.16 -0.39 23.38
C LEU A 110 22.62 -0.29 21.92
N PHE A 111 22.63 -1.41 21.19
CA PHE A 111 22.97 -1.42 19.78
C PHE A 111 21.91 -0.73 18.90
N LYS A 112 20.63 -1.08 19.05
CA LYS A 112 19.56 -0.60 18.16
C LYS A 112 19.16 0.85 18.39
N ASP A 113 19.02 1.27 19.64
CA ASP A 113 18.50 2.58 20.01
C ASP A 113 19.60 3.63 20.21
N HIS A 114 20.83 3.19 20.50
CA HIS A 114 21.93 4.08 20.89
C HIS A 114 23.22 3.87 20.08
N GLY A 115 23.29 2.88 19.18
CA GLY A 115 24.47 2.63 18.35
C GLY A 115 25.72 2.17 19.13
N ILE A 116 25.56 1.74 20.38
CA ILE A 116 26.67 1.33 21.24
C ILE A 116 27.00 -0.13 20.93
N CYS A 117 28.22 -0.38 20.47
CA CYS A 117 28.72 -1.71 20.15
C CYS A 117 29.37 -2.37 21.37
N ALA A 118 29.28 -3.69 21.44
CA ALA A 118 30.04 -4.43 22.45
C ALA A 118 31.56 -4.28 22.22
N PRO A 119 32.36 -4.11 23.30
CA PRO A 119 33.82 -4.17 23.24
C PRO A 119 34.35 -5.44 22.57
N ALA A 120 35.58 -5.42 22.05
CA ALA A 120 36.16 -6.51 21.26
C ALA A 120 36.11 -7.89 21.96
N GLU A 121 36.31 -7.93 23.27
CA GLU A 121 36.32 -9.16 24.09
C GLU A 121 34.97 -9.47 24.76
N ALA A 122 33.97 -8.60 24.60
CA ALA A 122 32.69 -8.71 25.27
C ALA A 122 31.64 -9.46 24.43
N THR A 123 30.60 -9.97 25.10
CA THR A 123 29.50 -10.64 24.41
C THR A 123 28.73 -9.65 23.52
N LYS A 124 28.76 -9.89 22.21
CA LYS A 124 27.98 -9.11 21.21
C LYS A 124 26.49 -9.42 21.27
N SER A 125 25.68 -8.40 21.01
CA SER A 125 24.23 -8.53 20.90
C SER A 125 23.82 -9.40 19.70
N SER A 126 22.60 -9.95 19.74
CA SER A 126 22.09 -10.75 18.62
C SER A 126 21.90 -9.88 17.38
N ALA A 127 21.48 -8.64 17.60
CA ALA A 127 21.32 -7.61 16.58
C ALA A 127 22.66 -7.21 15.95
N GLN A 128 23.72 -7.03 16.75
CA GLN A 128 25.06 -6.70 16.28
C GLN A 128 25.65 -7.84 15.43
N LYS A 129 25.57 -9.09 15.92
CA LYS A 129 26.04 -10.26 15.15
C LYS A 129 25.33 -10.40 13.80
N LYS A 130 24.03 -10.08 13.74
CA LYS A 130 23.26 -10.09 12.49
C LYS A 130 23.68 -8.96 11.54
N ALA A 131 23.94 -7.76 12.05
CA ALA A 131 24.41 -6.63 11.26
C ALA A 131 25.83 -6.84 10.69
N GLU A 132 26.74 -7.41 11.49
CA GLU A 132 28.11 -7.74 11.04
C GLU A 132 28.10 -8.82 9.96
N LYS A 133 27.28 -9.87 10.12
CA LYS A 133 27.12 -10.92 9.09
C LYS A 133 26.50 -10.41 7.79
N SER A 134 25.65 -9.38 7.82
CA SER A 134 25.08 -8.82 6.59
C SER A 134 26.07 -7.93 5.85
N LYS A 135 26.97 -7.23 6.56
CA LYS A 135 28.04 -6.42 5.95
C LYS A 135 29.09 -7.27 5.24
N SER A 136 29.44 -8.44 5.78
CA SER A 136 30.54 -9.25 5.26
C SER A 136 30.19 -10.13 4.05
N LYS A 137 28.90 -10.34 3.74
CA LYS A 137 28.49 -11.38 2.78
C LYS A 137 28.13 -10.89 1.37
N ASP A 138 27.89 -9.60 1.15
CA ASP A 138 27.32 -9.13 -0.14
C ASP A 138 27.80 -7.79 -0.72
N GLN A 139 28.71 -7.04 -0.07
CA GLN A 139 29.19 -5.77 -0.64
C GLN A 139 30.47 -5.95 -1.47
N ARG A 140 30.34 -6.50 -2.68
CA ARG A 140 31.37 -6.31 -3.73
C ARG A 140 31.29 -4.87 -4.22
N SER A 141 32.40 -4.16 -4.31
CA SER A 141 32.42 -2.81 -4.88
C SER A 141 32.22 -2.89 -6.41
N ILE A 142 31.85 -1.77 -7.04
CA ILE A 142 31.75 -1.69 -8.50
C ILE A 142 33.09 -1.98 -9.15
N ALA A 143 34.18 -1.52 -8.52
CA ALA A 143 35.53 -1.78 -8.98
C ALA A 143 35.80 -3.29 -9.00
N ASP A 144 35.36 -4.03 -7.97
CA ASP A 144 35.50 -5.49 -7.94
C ASP A 144 34.67 -6.20 -9.01
N VAL A 145 33.44 -5.73 -9.26
CA VAL A 145 32.55 -6.31 -10.27
C VAL A 145 33.05 -6.05 -11.69
N MET A 146 33.56 -4.84 -11.93
CA MET A 146 34.10 -4.42 -13.23
C MET A 146 35.59 -4.74 -13.39
N LYS A 147 36.22 -5.36 -12.37
CA LYS A 147 37.66 -5.67 -12.32
C LYS A 147 38.56 -4.45 -12.56
N LEU A 148 38.20 -3.31 -11.98
CA LEU A 148 38.95 -2.06 -12.03
C LEU A 148 39.88 -1.94 -10.82
N ASP A 149 41.12 -1.52 -11.06
CA ASP A 149 42.10 -1.19 -10.05
C ASP A 149 41.97 0.28 -9.61
N ILE A 150 41.49 0.48 -8.38
CA ILE A 150 41.31 1.82 -7.80
C ILE A 150 42.66 2.52 -7.57
N ALA A 151 43.79 1.81 -7.55
CA ALA A 151 45.11 2.41 -7.47
C ALA A 151 45.48 3.19 -8.74
N VAL A 152 44.93 2.81 -9.90
CA VAL A 152 45.15 3.48 -11.18
C VAL A 152 44.17 4.67 -11.32
N PRO A 153 44.65 5.92 -11.48
CA PRO A 153 43.78 7.10 -11.52
C PRO A 153 42.69 7.03 -12.59
N ARG A 154 43.03 6.53 -13.79
CA ARG A 154 42.09 6.38 -14.90
C ARG A 154 40.95 5.40 -14.58
N GLU A 155 41.26 4.26 -13.95
CA GLU A 155 40.27 3.24 -13.62
C GLU A 155 39.40 3.66 -12.43
N ARG A 156 39.99 4.39 -11.48
CA ARG A 156 39.24 5.09 -10.42
C ARG A 156 38.22 6.08 -10.99
N ASP A 157 38.61 6.87 -11.99
CA ASP A 157 37.69 7.82 -12.65
C ASP A 157 36.55 7.09 -13.38
N ILE A 158 36.84 5.97 -14.04
CA ILE A 158 35.83 5.11 -14.67
C ILE A 158 34.86 4.58 -13.60
N ALA A 159 35.35 4.04 -12.49
CA ALA A 159 34.51 3.55 -11.40
C ALA A 159 33.62 4.65 -10.81
N ASN A 160 34.19 5.85 -10.57
CA ASN A 160 33.45 7.00 -10.08
C ASN A 160 32.36 7.47 -11.06
N ASN A 161 32.65 7.46 -12.36
CA ASN A 161 31.67 7.82 -13.38
C ASN A 161 30.53 6.79 -13.47
N LEU A 162 30.84 5.50 -13.32
CA LEU A 162 29.81 4.45 -13.25
C LEU A 162 28.89 4.62 -12.04
N VAL A 163 29.45 4.94 -10.85
CA VAL A 163 28.64 5.26 -9.66
C VAL A 163 27.70 6.44 -9.94
N LYS A 164 28.24 7.51 -10.54
CA LYS A 164 27.46 8.72 -10.86
C LYS A 164 26.35 8.46 -11.87
N GLY A 165 26.53 7.49 -12.77
CA GLY A 165 25.56 7.14 -13.81
C GLY A 165 24.30 6.44 -13.31
N PHE A 166 24.22 6.03 -12.05
CA PHE A 166 23.05 5.35 -11.48
C PHE A 166 22.50 6.09 -10.25
N ASP A 167 21.30 6.65 -10.40
CA ASP A 167 20.54 7.16 -9.26
C ASP A 167 19.55 6.10 -8.75
N ARG A 168 19.85 5.56 -7.57
CA ARG A 168 18.98 4.60 -6.86
C ARG A 168 17.56 5.14 -6.67
N LYS A 169 17.39 6.41 -6.28
CA LYS A 169 16.07 6.99 -6.03
C LYS A 169 15.28 7.11 -7.32
N HIS A 170 15.94 7.50 -8.41
CA HIS A 170 15.30 7.58 -9.71
C HIS A 170 14.88 6.20 -10.23
N PHE A 171 15.76 5.18 -10.14
CA PHE A 171 15.42 3.79 -10.47
C PHE A 171 14.19 3.30 -9.68
N GLN A 172 14.17 3.50 -8.36
CA GLN A 172 13.03 3.11 -7.53
C GLN A 172 11.74 3.84 -7.89
N ARG A 173 11.83 5.08 -8.37
CA ARG A 173 10.68 5.88 -8.81
C ARG A 173 10.11 5.31 -10.11
N LEU A 174 10.95 5.05 -11.11
CA LEU A 174 10.53 4.43 -12.38
C LEU A 174 9.87 3.07 -12.14
N LEU A 175 10.43 2.25 -11.25
CA LEU A 175 9.84 0.96 -10.90
C LEU A 175 8.49 1.11 -10.20
N LEU A 176 8.32 2.13 -9.36
CA LEU A 176 7.06 2.46 -8.70
C LEU A 176 6.00 2.95 -9.72
N GLU A 177 6.38 3.87 -10.61
CA GLU A 177 5.53 4.40 -11.68
C GLU A 177 5.03 3.27 -12.57
N TRP A 178 5.94 2.41 -13.07
CA TRP A 178 5.56 1.23 -13.87
C TRP A 178 4.59 0.30 -13.14
N ILE A 179 4.81 0.03 -11.84
CA ILE A 179 3.90 -0.82 -11.07
C ILE A 179 2.50 -0.21 -10.98
N ILE A 180 2.39 1.10 -10.82
CA ILE A 180 1.12 1.82 -10.68
C ILE A 180 0.42 1.91 -12.04
N GLU A 181 1.10 2.38 -13.07
CA GLU A 181 0.55 2.64 -14.40
C GLU A 181 0.10 1.35 -15.09
N GLU A 182 0.89 0.28 -14.97
CA GLU A 182 0.58 -1.02 -15.58
C GLU A 182 -0.21 -1.95 -14.64
N ASN A 183 -0.72 -1.42 -13.52
CA ASN A 183 -1.50 -2.15 -12.51
C ASN A 183 -0.88 -3.50 -12.11
N GLN A 184 0.43 -3.51 -11.86
CA GLN A 184 1.17 -4.72 -11.53
C GLN A 184 1.03 -5.07 -10.05
N SER A 185 1.11 -6.38 -9.74
CA SER A 185 1.20 -6.81 -8.34
C SER A 185 2.45 -6.24 -7.67
N PHE A 186 2.32 -5.74 -6.44
CA PHE A 186 3.47 -5.27 -5.66
C PHE A 186 4.55 -6.34 -5.43
N SER A 187 4.21 -7.63 -5.57
CA SER A 187 5.18 -8.72 -5.47
C SER A 187 6.08 -8.84 -6.71
N VAL A 188 5.76 -8.17 -7.81
CA VAL A 188 6.54 -8.25 -9.06
C VAL A 188 7.99 -7.82 -8.85
N CYS A 189 8.23 -6.80 -8.02
CA CYS A 189 9.57 -6.29 -7.69
C CYS A 189 10.40 -7.27 -6.84
N GLU A 190 9.77 -8.32 -6.30
CA GLU A 190 10.43 -9.38 -5.52
C GLU A 190 10.74 -10.62 -6.37
N GLN A 191 10.27 -10.66 -7.62
CA GLN A 191 10.51 -11.79 -8.51
C GLN A 191 12.01 -11.89 -8.86
N GLY A 192 12.60 -13.05 -8.57
CA GLY A 192 14.03 -13.28 -8.82
C GLY A 192 14.43 -13.15 -10.30
N ARG A 193 13.55 -13.48 -11.25
CA ARG A 193 13.83 -13.30 -12.68
C ARG A 193 13.98 -11.82 -13.04
N LEU A 194 13.07 -10.97 -12.58
CA LEU A 194 13.12 -9.54 -12.84
C LEU A 194 14.36 -8.90 -12.19
N ARG A 195 14.66 -9.26 -10.94
CA ARG A 195 15.87 -8.78 -10.25
C ARG A 195 17.15 -9.18 -11.00
N ARG A 196 17.24 -10.40 -11.53
CA ARG A 196 18.37 -10.83 -12.36
C ARG A 196 18.49 -10.02 -13.65
N ILE A 197 17.38 -9.63 -14.28
CA ILE A 197 17.41 -8.73 -15.46
C ILE A 197 17.98 -7.37 -15.06
N PHE A 198 17.51 -6.77 -13.96
CA PHE A 198 18.05 -5.49 -13.49
C PHE A 198 19.54 -5.56 -13.13
N GLU A 199 19.97 -6.64 -12.47
CA GLU A 199 21.37 -6.89 -12.14
C GLU A 199 22.25 -7.08 -13.37
N TYR A 200 21.73 -7.75 -14.41
CA TYR A 200 22.42 -7.91 -15.68
C TYR A 200 22.58 -6.58 -16.42
N LEU A 201 21.51 -5.76 -16.45
CA LEU A 201 21.53 -4.45 -17.09
C LEU A 201 22.43 -3.45 -16.34
N ASN A 202 22.43 -3.50 -15.01
CA ASN A 202 23.30 -2.68 -14.19
C ASN A 202 23.60 -3.32 -12.81
N PRO A 203 24.85 -3.75 -12.57
CA PRO A 203 25.25 -4.35 -11.28
C PRO A 203 25.05 -3.42 -10.08
N LEU A 204 24.99 -2.10 -10.30
CA LEU A 204 24.71 -1.11 -9.27
C LEU A 204 23.39 -1.32 -8.57
N VAL A 205 22.41 -1.95 -9.23
CA VAL A 205 21.11 -2.26 -8.62
C VAL A 205 21.30 -3.15 -7.39
N LYS A 206 22.17 -4.15 -7.46
CA LYS A 206 22.46 -5.03 -6.32
C LYS A 206 23.45 -4.40 -5.34
N ILE A 207 24.52 -3.78 -5.84
CA ILE A 207 25.56 -3.17 -5.00
C ILE A 207 24.99 -2.07 -4.09
N THR A 208 24.05 -1.27 -4.60
CA THR A 208 23.44 -0.16 -3.85
C THR A 208 22.13 -0.54 -3.13
N ASP A 209 21.76 -1.82 -3.18
CA ASP A 209 20.49 -2.34 -2.67
C ASP A 209 19.29 -1.51 -3.19
N ALA A 210 19.26 -1.30 -4.51
CA ALA A 210 18.25 -0.50 -5.18
C ALA A 210 16.92 -1.23 -5.34
N ASN A 211 16.94 -2.57 -5.27
CA ASN A 211 15.75 -3.40 -5.29
C ASN A 211 14.79 -3.01 -4.14
N ILE A 212 13.50 -3.04 -4.42
CA ILE A 212 12.45 -2.72 -3.45
C ILE A 212 11.59 -3.93 -3.15
N THR A 213 11.07 -3.96 -1.94
CA THR A 213 10.12 -4.99 -1.47
C THR A 213 8.69 -4.53 -1.70
N ARG A 214 7.75 -5.47 -1.68
CA ARG A 214 6.31 -5.19 -1.76
C ARG A 214 5.83 -4.26 -0.65
N SER A 215 6.41 -4.37 0.55
CA SER A 215 6.11 -3.50 1.70
C SER A 215 6.61 -2.08 1.48
N THR A 216 7.79 -1.95 0.87
CA THR A 216 8.38 -0.65 0.52
C THR A 216 7.58 0.02 -0.59
N ILE A 217 7.18 -0.73 -1.63
CA ILE A 217 6.25 -0.25 -2.66
C ILE A 217 4.97 0.27 -2.02
N ARG A 218 4.28 -0.54 -1.22
CA ARG A 218 3.05 -0.12 -0.54
C ARG A 218 3.24 1.19 0.24
N THR A 219 4.31 1.29 1.02
CA THR A 219 4.61 2.49 1.82
C THR A 219 4.82 3.71 0.92
N LYS A 220 5.57 3.55 -0.19
CA LYS A 220 5.81 4.62 -1.16
C LYS A 220 4.55 5.02 -1.92
N VAL A 221 3.70 4.08 -2.30
CA VAL A 221 2.39 4.35 -2.94
C VAL A 221 1.51 5.17 -2.00
N LEU A 222 1.40 4.78 -0.72
CA LEU A 222 0.60 5.51 0.26
C LEU A 222 1.14 6.93 0.50
N ALA A 223 2.46 7.08 0.63
CA ALA A 223 3.08 8.41 0.76
C ALA A 223 2.85 9.28 -0.49
N ALA A 224 2.94 8.69 -1.68
CA ALA A 224 2.64 9.36 -2.93
C ALA A 224 1.16 9.75 -2.99
N TYR A 225 0.24 8.88 -2.58
CA TYR A 225 -1.18 9.19 -2.49
C TYR A 225 -1.45 10.41 -1.62
N GLU A 226 -0.94 10.45 -0.38
CA GLU A 226 -1.14 11.60 0.51
C GLU A 226 -0.56 12.90 -0.10
N THR A 227 0.63 12.82 -0.70
CA THR A 227 1.27 13.97 -1.38
C THR A 227 0.42 14.49 -2.55
N HIS A 228 -0.20 13.60 -3.32
CA HIS A 228 -1.03 14.00 -4.47
C HIS A 228 -2.45 14.39 -4.07
N LYS A 229 -2.97 13.85 -2.96
CA LYS A 229 -4.29 14.19 -2.43
C LYS A 229 -4.41 15.69 -2.15
N GLU A 230 -3.40 16.31 -1.56
CA GLU A 230 -3.37 17.76 -1.33
C GLU A 230 -3.49 18.56 -2.64
N LYS A 231 -2.82 18.11 -3.70
CA LYS A 231 -2.92 18.73 -5.04
C LYS A 231 -4.32 18.57 -5.62
N VAL A 232 -4.93 17.39 -5.47
CA VAL A 232 -6.31 17.14 -5.91
C VAL A 232 -7.28 18.05 -5.16
N MET A 233 -7.16 18.18 -3.83
CA MET A 233 -7.97 19.10 -3.03
C MET A 233 -7.81 20.55 -3.53
N ALA A 234 -6.59 20.98 -3.84
CA ALA A 234 -6.35 22.31 -4.42
C ALA A 234 -7.08 22.47 -5.77
N VAL A 235 -6.98 21.51 -6.69
CA VAL A 235 -7.68 21.56 -7.99
C VAL A 235 -9.20 21.63 -7.82
N LEU A 236 -9.77 20.82 -6.91
CA LEU A 236 -11.21 20.82 -6.67
C LEU A 236 -11.70 22.14 -6.06
N ARG A 237 -10.91 22.76 -5.18
CA ARG A 237 -11.19 24.10 -4.61
C ARG A 237 -11.20 25.20 -5.66
N HIS A 238 -10.35 25.12 -6.69
CA HIS A 238 -10.30 26.10 -7.79
C HIS A 238 -11.24 25.76 -8.95
N SER A 239 -11.97 24.64 -8.88
CA SER A 239 -12.89 24.26 -9.95
C SER A 239 -13.94 25.35 -10.22
N CYS A 240 -14.30 25.54 -11.48
CA CYS A 240 -15.30 26.51 -11.88
C CYS A 240 -16.70 25.90 -11.75
N GLY A 241 -17.49 26.36 -10.78
CA GLY A 241 -18.87 25.90 -10.55
C GLY A 241 -19.02 24.80 -9.50
N LEU A 242 -20.06 23.97 -9.64
CA LEU A 242 -20.37 22.87 -8.72
C LEU A 242 -19.64 21.58 -9.13
N ILE A 243 -19.41 20.72 -8.15
CA ILE A 243 -18.77 19.41 -8.31
C ILE A 243 -19.86 18.35 -8.26
N HIS A 244 -20.00 17.59 -9.34
CA HIS A 244 -20.97 16.50 -9.45
C HIS A 244 -20.30 15.19 -9.03
N VAL A 245 -21.07 14.26 -8.46
CA VAL A 245 -20.53 13.02 -7.90
C VAL A 245 -21.27 11.82 -8.49
N SER A 246 -20.58 10.73 -8.73
CA SER A 246 -21.18 9.41 -8.88
C SER A 246 -20.52 8.46 -7.91
N PHE A 247 -21.30 7.62 -7.26
CA PHE A 247 -20.76 6.48 -6.54
C PHE A 247 -21.47 5.21 -6.96
N ASP A 248 -20.70 4.13 -7.02
CA ASP A 248 -21.18 2.81 -7.41
C ASP A 248 -20.60 1.74 -6.49
N GLY A 249 -21.44 0.79 -6.10
CA GLY A 249 -21.13 -0.24 -5.12
C GLY A 249 -20.99 -1.61 -5.77
N TRP A 250 -19.87 -2.28 -5.52
CA TRP A 250 -19.69 -3.67 -5.96
C TRP A 250 -19.07 -4.54 -4.87
N LYS A 251 -19.29 -5.85 -5.01
CA LYS A 251 -18.61 -6.85 -4.18
C LYS A 251 -17.39 -7.36 -4.93
N SER A 252 -16.20 -7.10 -4.40
CA SER A 252 -14.95 -7.64 -4.95
C SER A 252 -14.92 -9.18 -4.87
N GLY A 253 -14.07 -9.81 -5.66
CA GLY A 253 -13.86 -11.28 -5.62
C GLY A 253 -13.42 -11.79 -4.23
N ASN A 254 -12.78 -10.95 -3.44
CA ASN A 254 -12.40 -11.25 -2.05
C ASN A 254 -13.52 -10.94 -1.03
N ARG A 255 -14.74 -10.70 -1.52
CA ARG A 255 -15.97 -10.44 -0.75
C ARG A 255 -16.01 -9.11 0.01
N TYR A 256 -15.08 -8.20 -0.23
CA TYR A 256 -15.18 -6.82 0.24
C TYR A 256 -16.26 -6.08 -0.53
N SER A 257 -17.08 -5.32 0.19
CA SER A 257 -18.05 -4.40 -0.39
C SER A 257 -17.38 -3.05 -0.57
N LEU A 258 -17.17 -2.64 -1.82
CA LEU A 258 -16.43 -1.43 -2.16
C LEU A 258 -17.35 -0.44 -2.85
N TYR A 259 -17.14 0.85 -2.59
CA TYR A 259 -17.84 1.93 -3.29
C TYR A 259 -16.83 2.80 -4.02
N GLY A 260 -16.90 2.81 -5.35
CA GLY A 260 -16.08 3.70 -6.16
C GLY A 260 -16.72 5.07 -6.23
N ILE A 261 -16.06 6.09 -5.69
CA ILE A 261 -16.58 7.47 -5.65
C ILE A 261 -15.78 8.29 -6.66
N THR A 262 -16.50 8.87 -7.62
CA THR A 262 -15.92 9.70 -8.68
C THR A 262 -16.59 11.06 -8.67
N CYS A 263 -15.80 12.11 -8.90
CA CYS A 263 -16.30 13.45 -9.10
C CYS A 263 -16.08 13.93 -10.54
N PHE A 264 -16.94 14.85 -10.96
CA PHE A 264 -16.94 15.51 -12.25
C PHE A 264 -17.05 17.02 -12.03
N PHE A 265 -16.17 17.78 -12.65
CA PHE A 265 -16.10 19.22 -12.47
C PHE A 265 -15.54 19.90 -13.72
N ARG A 266 -15.61 21.24 -13.77
CA ARG A 266 -14.95 22.03 -14.80
C ARG A 266 -13.64 22.59 -14.25
N ASP A 267 -12.56 22.41 -14.99
CA ASP A 267 -11.28 23.04 -14.65
C ASP A 267 -11.27 24.55 -14.99
N GLU A 268 -10.14 25.21 -14.73
CA GLU A 268 -9.92 26.63 -15.00
C GLU A 268 -10.05 26.98 -16.50
N SER A 269 -9.79 26.01 -17.39
CA SER A 269 -10.00 26.13 -18.83
C SER A 269 -11.44 25.80 -19.26
N SER A 270 -12.36 25.68 -18.28
CA SER A 270 -13.76 25.29 -18.48
C SER A 270 -13.97 23.91 -19.10
N GLN A 271 -12.96 23.04 -19.08
CA GLN A 271 -13.06 21.69 -19.64
C GLN A 271 -13.60 20.71 -18.60
N PRO A 272 -14.46 19.74 -19.01
CA PRO A 272 -14.93 18.71 -18.11
C PRO A 272 -13.76 17.80 -17.70
N ARG A 273 -13.64 17.57 -16.39
CA ARG A 273 -12.67 16.67 -15.76
C ARG A 273 -13.40 15.63 -14.93
N LYS A 274 -12.74 14.48 -14.78
CA LYS A 274 -13.20 13.33 -14.00
C LYS A 274 -12.06 12.90 -13.09
N LEU A 275 -12.34 12.70 -11.80
CA LEU A 275 -11.37 12.18 -10.82
C LEU A 275 -12.04 11.18 -9.88
N VAL A 276 -11.36 10.07 -9.60
CA VAL A 276 -11.76 9.14 -8.54
C VAL A 276 -11.31 9.71 -7.20
N LEU A 277 -12.25 9.92 -6.29
CA LEU A 277 -11.98 10.42 -4.94
C LEU A 277 -11.56 9.30 -4.00
N GLY A 278 -12.16 8.12 -4.13
CA GLY A 278 -11.85 7.01 -3.26
C GLY A 278 -12.58 5.73 -3.63
N ILE A 279 -12.13 4.65 -3.00
CA ILE A 279 -12.78 3.34 -3.04
C ILE A 279 -12.96 2.84 -1.60
N PRO A 280 -13.77 3.49 -0.75
CA PRO A 280 -14.02 3.03 0.60
C PRO A 280 -14.63 1.62 0.63
N GLU A 281 -14.31 0.90 1.70
CA GLU A 281 -14.89 -0.41 2.00
C GLU A 281 -16.07 -0.23 2.96
N LEU A 282 -17.27 -0.59 2.51
CA LEU A 282 -18.43 -0.64 3.38
C LEU A 282 -18.39 -1.94 4.21
N ARG A 283 -17.96 -1.82 5.46
CA ARG A 283 -17.82 -2.97 6.39
C ARG A 283 -19.13 -3.41 7.04
N THR A 284 -20.11 -2.52 7.04
CA THR A 284 -21.43 -2.74 7.63
C THR A 284 -22.43 -3.16 6.56
N ARG A 285 -23.66 -3.49 6.98
CA ARG A 285 -24.73 -3.87 6.06
C ARG A 285 -25.04 -2.71 5.11
N HIS A 286 -25.37 -3.04 3.85
CA HIS A 286 -25.69 -2.09 2.76
C HIS A 286 -27.02 -1.36 2.97
N PHE A 287 -27.12 -0.58 4.04
CA PHE A 287 -28.21 0.36 4.26
C PHE A 287 -27.79 1.74 3.74
N GLY A 288 -28.74 2.48 3.17
CA GLY A 288 -28.46 3.81 2.62
C GLY A 288 -27.78 4.76 3.61
N HIS A 289 -28.09 4.67 4.90
CA HIS A 289 -27.42 5.45 5.95
C HIS A 289 -25.92 5.16 6.05
N ASN A 290 -25.52 3.90 5.96
CA ASN A 290 -24.11 3.52 6.05
C ASN A 290 -23.36 3.92 4.77
N ILE A 291 -24.02 3.78 3.61
CA ILE A 291 -23.48 4.28 2.35
C ILE A 291 -23.26 5.79 2.46
N ALA A 292 -24.28 6.54 2.88
CA ALA A 292 -24.22 7.99 3.04
C ALA A 292 -23.06 8.43 3.95
N ALA A 293 -22.87 7.76 5.10
CA ALA A 293 -21.76 8.05 6.00
C ALA A 293 -20.39 7.93 5.30
N GLU A 294 -20.13 6.81 4.62
CA GLU A 294 -18.86 6.61 3.89
C GLU A 294 -18.68 7.64 2.76
N ILE A 295 -19.75 7.99 2.04
CA ILE A 295 -19.69 9.03 1.01
C ILE A 295 -19.35 10.38 1.64
N LEU A 296 -20.06 10.77 2.72
CA LEU A 296 -19.86 12.04 3.41
C LEU A 296 -18.45 12.17 3.98
N ASP A 297 -17.91 11.11 4.59
CA ASP A 297 -16.52 11.08 5.08
C ASP A 297 -15.51 11.32 3.96
N VAL A 298 -15.74 10.76 2.77
CA VAL A 298 -14.89 11.02 1.61
C VAL A 298 -15.06 12.46 1.13
N LEU A 299 -16.28 12.99 1.03
CA LEU A 299 -16.50 14.39 0.62
C LEU A 299 -15.87 15.39 1.61
N ASP A 300 -15.94 15.11 2.91
CA ASP A 300 -15.30 15.86 3.98
C ASP A 300 -13.77 15.81 3.86
N ALA A 301 -13.21 14.63 3.64
CA ALA A 301 -11.77 14.43 3.49
C ALA A 301 -11.16 15.17 2.29
N TYR A 302 -11.96 15.55 1.30
CA TYR A 302 -11.56 16.43 0.19
C TYR A 302 -11.97 17.90 0.40
N GLY A 303 -12.80 18.21 1.39
CA GLY A 303 -13.27 19.55 1.73
C GLY A 303 -14.10 20.18 0.62
N ILE A 304 -15.04 19.41 0.05
CA ILE A 304 -15.87 19.82 -1.11
C ILE A 304 -17.38 19.83 -0.84
N GLN A 305 -17.79 19.65 0.42
CA GLN A 305 -19.19 19.53 0.85
C GLN A 305 -20.08 20.70 0.40
N ASP A 306 -19.55 21.92 0.46
CA ASP A 306 -20.21 23.18 0.11
C ASP A 306 -20.32 23.42 -1.41
N ARG A 307 -19.62 22.61 -2.22
CA ARG A 307 -19.56 22.77 -3.68
C ARG A 307 -20.31 21.69 -4.43
N ILE A 308 -21.01 20.81 -3.73
CA ILE A 308 -21.68 19.67 -4.35
C ILE A 308 -22.86 20.11 -5.22
N GLY A 309 -22.87 19.62 -6.46
CA GLY A 309 -23.96 19.75 -7.42
C GLY A 309 -24.87 18.53 -7.37
N TYR A 310 -24.82 17.74 -8.43
CA TYR A 310 -25.72 16.58 -8.63
C TYR A 310 -25.00 15.26 -8.42
N PHE A 311 -25.78 14.24 -8.06
CA PHE A 311 -25.35 12.86 -7.93
C PHE A 311 -25.89 12.03 -9.09
N THR A 312 -25.05 11.23 -9.75
CA THR A 312 -25.50 10.23 -10.74
C THR A 312 -25.32 8.84 -10.19
N LEU A 313 -26.42 8.15 -9.90
CA LEU A 313 -26.44 6.85 -9.23
C LEU A 313 -27.31 5.87 -10.00
N ASP A 314 -27.07 4.57 -9.85
CA ASP A 314 -27.94 3.53 -10.40
C ASP A 314 -29.33 3.52 -9.73
N ASN A 315 -30.17 2.54 -10.08
CA ASN A 315 -31.54 2.47 -9.58
C ASN A 315 -31.68 1.67 -8.27
N ALA A 316 -30.60 1.33 -7.57
CA ALA A 316 -30.69 0.62 -6.31
C ALA A 316 -31.52 1.40 -5.28
N GLU A 317 -32.39 0.71 -4.54
CA GLU A 317 -33.25 1.30 -3.50
C GLU A 317 -32.43 1.89 -2.35
N SER A 318 -31.28 1.28 -2.04
CA SER A 318 -30.34 1.79 -1.03
C SER A 318 -29.86 3.21 -1.35
N ASN A 319 -29.76 3.55 -2.64
CA ASN A 319 -29.35 4.87 -3.10
C ASN A 319 -30.47 5.92 -2.92
N ASP A 320 -31.75 5.53 -2.85
CA ASP A 320 -32.84 6.45 -2.50
C ASP A 320 -32.69 6.93 -1.06
N THR A 321 -32.41 6.00 -0.14
CA THR A 321 -32.16 6.36 1.27
C THR A 321 -30.85 7.14 1.41
N ALA A 322 -29.78 6.71 0.73
CA ALA A 322 -28.47 7.35 0.87
C ALA A 322 -28.49 8.82 0.44
N ILE A 323 -29.17 9.14 -0.67
CA ILE A 323 -29.19 10.53 -1.15
C ILE A 323 -30.01 11.46 -0.27
N GLU A 324 -31.06 10.97 0.38
CA GLU A 324 -31.84 11.78 1.32
C GLU A 324 -31.03 12.07 2.59
N VAL A 325 -30.25 11.12 3.09
CA VAL A 325 -29.33 11.35 4.22
C VAL A 325 -28.25 12.37 3.83
N ILE A 326 -27.59 12.17 2.69
CA ILE A 326 -26.57 13.11 2.18
C ILE A 326 -27.17 14.51 1.99
N GLY A 327 -28.38 14.59 1.43
CA GLY A 327 -29.10 15.85 1.25
C GLY A 327 -29.40 16.56 2.57
N GLY A 328 -29.86 15.82 3.57
CA GLY A 328 -30.09 16.37 4.92
C GLY A 328 -28.84 16.99 5.52
N GLU A 329 -27.70 16.30 5.44
CA GLU A 329 -26.41 16.79 5.96
C GLU A 329 -25.84 17.96 5.16
N LEU A 330 -26.03 17.97 3.84
CA LEU A 330 -25.51 19.01 2.94
C LEU A 330 -26.50 20.15 2.64
N GLY A 331 -27.70 20.14 3.25
CA GLY A 331 -28.70 21.19 3.11
C GLY A 331 -29.45 21.24 1.78
N PHE A 332 -29.70 20.08 1.14
CA PHE A 332 -30.53 19.99 -0.06
C PHE A 332 -31.50 18.81 -0.02
N VAL A 333 -32.53 18.83 -0.87
CA VAL A 333 -33.47 17.71 -1.00
C VAL A 333 -32.87 16.63 -1.91
N GLY A 334 -32.63 15.43 -1.38
CA GLY A 334 -31.85 14.39 -2.06
C GLY A 334 -32.39 14.02 -3.44
N SER A 335 -33.67 13.74 -3.52
CA SER A 335 -34.41 13.42 -4.75
C SER A 335 -34.28 14.48 -5.85
N THR A 336 -34.14 15.76 -5.50
CA THR A 336 -33.99 16.85 -6.49
C THR A 336 -32.59 16.93 -7.11
N ARG A 337 -31.59 16.33 -6.45
CA ARG A 337 -30.19 16.35 -6.88
C ARG A 337 -29.67 15.00 -7.36
N ARG A 338 -30.55 14.00 -7.51
CA ARG A 338 -30.18 12.68 -8.04
C ARG A 338 -30.59 12.51 -9.51
N GLY A 339 -29.60 12.39 -10.38
CA GLY A 339 -29.75 11.80 -11.70
C GLY A 339 -29.69 10.27 -11.65
N ARG A 340 -30.53 9.60 -12.44
CA ARG A 340 -30.44 8.15 -12.64
C ARG A 340 -29.36 7.82 -13.66
N CYS A 341 -28.58 6.78 -13.41
CA CYS A 341 -27.54 6.34 -14.32
C CYS A 341 -28.16 5.89 -15.66
N PHE A 342 -27.82 6.62 -16.72
CA PHE A 342 -28.34 6.33 -18.06
C PHE A 342 -27.94 4.94 -18.55
N GLY A 343 -26.67 4.56 -18.37
CA GLY A 343 -26.18 3.23 -18.74
C GLY A 343 -26.90 2.10 -18.01
N HIS A 344 -27.15 2.26 -16.71
CA HIS A 344 -27.93 1.29 -15.94
C HIS A 344 -29.38 1.21 -16.44
N THR A 345 -30.01 2.36 -16.75
CA THR A 345 -31.38 2.40 -17.30
C THR A 345 -31.47 1.71 -18.66
N LEU A 346 -30.48 1.90 -19.54
CA LEU A 346 -30.39 1.20 -20.82
C LEU A 346 -30.24 -0.31 -20.61
N ASN A 347 -29.38 -0.73 -19.68
CA ASN A 347 -29.20 -2.14 -19.34
C ASN A 347 -30.51 -2.76 -18.82
N LEU A 348 -31.22 -2.10 -17.92
CA LEU A 348 -32.53 -2.56 -17.44
C LEU A 348 -33.55 -2.66 -18.58
N SER A 349 -33.57 -1.68 -19.48
CA SER A 349 -34.47 -1.68 -20.65
C SER A 349 -34.16 -2.85 -21.59
N ALA A 350 -32.88 -3.08 -21.91
CA ALA A 350 -32.44 -4.20 -22.73
C ALA A 350 -32.78 -5.55 -22.07
N LYS A 351 -32.52 -5.69 -20.77
CA LYS A 351 -32.87 -6.90 -20.01
C LYS A 351 -34.36 -7.17 -20.02
N ALA A 352 -35.20 -6.14 -19.81
CA ALA A 352 -36.65 -6.28 -19.84
C ALA A 352 -37.16 -6.71 -21.23
N LEU A 353 -36.59 -6.16 -22.31
CA LEU A 353 -36.92 -6.54 -23.68
C LEU A 353 -36.50 -7.98 -24.01
N LEU A 354 -35.30 -8.39 -23.58
CA LEU A 354 -34.74 -9.70 -23.91
C LEU A 354 -35.32 -10.84 -23.06
N PHE A 355 -35.57 -10.58 -21.77
CA PHE A 355 -35.86 -11.63 -20.80
C PHE A 355 -37.25 -11.49 -20.14
N GLY A 356 -37.97 -10.40 -20.40
CA GLY A 356 -39.28 -10.13 -19.82
C GLY A 356 -39.20 -9.76 -18.33
N HIS A 357 -40.26 -10.07 -17.59
CA HIS A 357 -40.39 -9.75 -16.16
C HIS A 357 -39.53 -10.69 -15.29
N LYS A 358 -39.01 -10.21 -14.13
CA LYS A 358 -38.17 -10.96 -13.16
C LYS A 358 -36.86 -11.51 -13.74
N VAL A 359 -36.05 -10.64 -14.36
CA VAL A 359 -34.72 -11.03 -14.89
C VAL A 359 -33.73 -11.38 -13.78
N GLU A 360 -33.75 -10.65 -12.67
CA GLU A 360 -32.85 -10.87 -11.53
C GLU A 360 -33.03 -12.26 -10.91
N ALA A 361 -34.27 -12.69 -10.69
CA ALA A 361 -34.57 -14.04 -10.19
C ALA A 361 -34.15 -15.15 -11.18
N PHE A 362 -34.07 -14.84 -12.48
CA PHE A 362 -33.55 -15.75 -13.50
C PHE A 362 -32.02 -15.76 -13.51
N GLU A 363 -31.36 -14.59 -13.36
CA GLU A 363 -29.90 -14.49 -13.22
C GLU A 363 -29.39 -15.18 -11.95
N GLU A 364 -30.11 -15.08 -10.82
CA GLU A 364 -29.75 -15.77 -9.57
C GLU A 364 -29.79 -17.31 -9.68
N GLN A 365 -30.59 -17.85 -10.62
CA GLN A 365 -30.73 -19.28 -10.85
C GLN A 365 -29.63 -19.86 -11.77
N LEU A 366 -28.77 -19.00 -12.33
CA LEU A 366 -27.71 -19.38 -13.26
C LEU A 366 -26.35 -19.29 -12.56
N SER A 367 -25.62 -20.42 -12.50
CA SER A 367 -24.28 -20.45 -11.93
C SER A 367 -23.25 -20.12 -13.02
N GLY A 368 -22.81 -18.86 -13.08
CA GLY A 368 -22.05 -18.30 -14.20
C GLY A 368 -20.62 -18.78 -14.42
N ALA A 369 -20.25 -20.04 -14.15
CA ALA A 369 -18.85 -20.49 -14.30
C ALA A 369 -18.63 -21.93 -14.79
N ALA A 370 -19.67 -22.71 -15.06
CA ALA A 370 -19.53 -24.10 -15.52
C ALA A 370 -20.27 -24.34 -16.85
N ALA A 371 -19.99 -25.48 -17.50
CA ALA A 371 -20.82 -25.96 -18.60
C ALA A 371 -22.27 -26.00 -18.13
N LEU A 372 -23.20 -25.43 -18.93
CA LEU A 372 -24.61 -25.38 -18.58
C LEU A 372 -25.07 -26.79 -18.19
N SER A 373 -25.46 -26.96 -16.94
CA SER A 373 -26.17 -28.16 -16.51
C SER A 373 -27.46 -28.32 -17.33
N GLU A 374 -27.98 -29.54 -17.41
CA GLU A 374 -29.25 -29.79 -18.10
C GLU A 374 -30.39 -28.90 -17.58
N ALA A 375 -30.35 -28.59 -16.27
CA ALA A 375 -31.27 -27.66 -15.62
C ALA A 375 -31.12 -26.22 -16.13
N GLU A 376 -29.88 -25.70 -16.26
CA GLU A 376 -29.63 -24.36 -16.79
C GLU A 376 -30.00 -24.28 -18.28
N HIS A 377 -29.72 -25.32 -19.06
CA HIS A 377 -30.11 -25.39 -20.46
C HIS A 377 -31.64 -25.32 -20.63
N GLU A 378 -32.39 -26.05 -19.81
CA GLU A 378 -33.86 -25.98 -19.78
C GLU A 378 -34.39 -24.62 -19.34
N LEU A 379 -33.74 -23.99 -18.35
CA LEU A 379 -34.09 -22.66 -17.88
C LEU A 379 -33.95 -21.62 -19.01
N TRP A 380 -32.85 -21.66 -19.76
CA TRP A 380 -32.64 -20.80 -20.92
C TRP A 380 -33.64 -21.05 -22.04
N ARG A 381 -34.02 -22.31 -22.33
CA ARG A 381 -35.05 -22.59 -23.35
C ARG A 381 -36.38 -21.89 -23.08
N ARG A 382 -36.73 -21.66 -21.81
CA ARG A 382 -37.96 -20.95 -21.39
C ARG A 382 -37.94 -19.45 -21.70
N LYS A 383 -36.78 -18.86 -22.04
CA LYS A 383 -36.64 -17.46 -22.51
C LYS A 383 -36.84 -17.30 -24.03
N GLY A 384 -37.49 -18.27 -24.67
CA GLY A 384 -37.88 -18.16 -26.07
C GLY A 384 -36.68 -18.09 -27.02
N PRO A 385 -36.74 -17.27 -28.09
CA PRO A 385 -35.66 -17.17 -29.08
C PRO A 385 -34.31 -16.77 -28.49
N VAL A 386 -34.29 -15.84 -27.53
CA VAL A 386 -33.06 -15.32 -26.92
C VAL A 386 -32.33 -16.43 -26.17
N GLY A 387 -33.04 -17.21 -25.37
CA GLY A 387 -32.43 -18.29 -24.62
C GLY A 387 -32.02 -19.50 -25.48
N LYS A 388 -32.73 -19.75 -26.59
CA LYS A 388 -32.27 -20.73 -27.60
C LYS A 388 -30.97 -20.28 -28.26
N LEU A 389 -30.85 -18.99 -28.59
CA LEU A 389 -29.63 -18.42 -29.14
C LEU A 389 -28.47 -18.50 -28.14
N HIS A 390 -28.71 -18.18 -26.87
CA HIS A 390 -27.73 -18.34 -25.80
C HIS A 390 -27.19 -19.79 -25.73
N ASN A 391 -28.09 -20.77 -25.66
CA ASN A 391 -27.68 -22.19 -25.60
C ASN A 391 -26.90 -22.61 -26.84
N LEU A 392 -27.29 -22.17 -28.03
CA LEU A 392 -26.56 -22.44 -29.27
C LEU A 392 -25.13 -21.88 -29.19
N VAL A 393 -24.97 -20.64 -28.74
CA VAL A 393 -23.66 -19.99 -28.59
C VAL A 393 -22.79 -20.75 -27.59
N ALA A 394 -23.32 -21.08 -26.41
CA ALA A 394 -22.61 -21.85 -25.40
C ALA A 394 -22.18 -23.24 -25.90
N ASP A 395 -23.09 -23.95 -26.58
CA ASP A 395 -22.83 -25.30 -27.10
C ASP A 395 -21.81 -25.32 -28.23
N VAL A 396 -21.83 -24.35 -29.14
CA VAL A 396 -20.83 -24.28 -30.23
C VAL A 396 -19.44 -23.99 -29.66
N ARG A 397 -19.35 -23.11 -28.66
CA ARG A 397 -18.08 -22.66 -28.08
C ARG A 397 -17.40 -23.70 -27.19
N ARG A 398 -18.12 -24.72 -26.72
CA ARG A 398 -17.53 -25.80 -25.92
C ARG A 398 -16.67 -26.78 -26.73
N SER A 399 -16.74 -26.73 -28.06
CA SER A 399 -16.05 -27.67 -28.93
C SER A 399 -15.52 -27.00 -30.19
N ASP A 400 -14.22 -27.14 -30.43
CA ASP A 400 -13.60 -26.73 -31.69
C ASP A 400 -14.30 -27.40 -32.88
N HIS A 401 -14.71 -28.67 -32.74
CA HIS A 401 -15.43 -29.39 -33.78
C HIS A 401 -16.77 -28.71 -34.12
N LEU A 402 -17.57 -28.32 -33.11
CA LEU A 402 -18.83 -27.61 -33.35
C LEU A 402 -18.61 -26.21 -33.94
N THR A 403 -17.53 -25.53 -33.54
CA THR A 403 -17.12 -24.26 -34.15
C THR A 403 -16.76 -24.44 -35.63
N TYR A 404 -16.00 -25.48 -35.99
CA TYR A 404 -15.68 -25.79 -37.39
C TYR A 404 -16.92 -26.22 -38.19
N LEU A 405 -17.85 -26.95 -37.57
CA LEU A 405 -19.12 -27.32 -38.20
C LEU A 405 -19.97 -26.09 -38.51
N LEU A 406 -20.09 -25.15 -37.56
CA LEU A 406 -20.81 -23.90 -37.82
C LEU A 406 -20.16 -23.10 -38.96
N ARG A 407 -18.83 -23.05 -39.02
CA ARG A 407 -18.10 -22.40 -40.11
C ARG A 407 -18.32 -23.11 -41.44
N SER A 408 -18.39 -24.44 -41.47
CA SER A 408 -18.60 -25.19 -42.71
C SER A 408 -20.01 -24.99 -43.27
N ILE A 409 -21.02 -24.98 -42.41
CA ILE A 409 -22.42 -24.68 -42.79
C ILE A 409 -22.51 -23.28 -43.42
N GLN A 410 -21.92 -22.28 -42.77
CA GLN A 410 -21.89 -20.91 -43.31
C GLN A 410 -21.18 -20.83 -44.67
N ARG A 411 -20.05 -21.52 -44.84
CA ARG A 411 -19.33 -21.56 -46.13
C ARG A 411 -20.19 -22.19 -47.22
N ALA A 412 -20.81 -23.33 -46.93
CA ALA A 412 -21.69 -23.99 -47.89
C ALA A 412 -22.84 -23.06 -48.32
N GLU A 413 -23.44 -22.33 -47.39
CA GLU A 413 -24.49 -21.36 -47.70
C GLU A 413 -23.97 -20.17 -48.54
N PHE A 414 -22.79 -19.63 -48.21
CA PHE A 414 -22.18 -18.55 -48.97
C PHE A 414 -21.88 -18.99 -50.40
N ASP A 415 -21.28 -20.15 -50.58
CA ASP A 415 -20.89 -20.72 -51.88
C ASP A 415 -22.12 -20.96 -52.79
N MET A 416 -23.27 -21.32 -52.20
CA MET A 416 -24.53 -21.51 -52.91
C MET A 416 -25.25 -20.19 -53.26
N SER A 417 -24.80 -19.04 -52.75
CA SER A 417 -25.45 -17.75 -52.99
C SER A 417 -25.20 -17.22 -54.41
N SER A 418 -26.24 -16.67 -55.04
CA SER A 418 -26.14 -16.01 -56.35
C SER A 418 -25.45 -14.64 -56.27
N ASP A 419 -25.45 -13.97 -55.11
CA ASP A 419 -24.80 -12.67 -54.89
C ASP A 419 -23.28 -12.84 -54.69
N PRO A 420 -22.43 -12.28 -55.58
CA PRO A 420 -20.97 -12.35 -55.44
C PRO A 420 -20.45 -11.77 -54.11
N ARG A 421 -21.16 -10.80 -53.53
CA ARG A 421 -20.77 -10.18 -52.25
C ARG A 421 -21.00 -11.12 -51.07
N ILE A 422 -21.97 -12.02 -51.16
CA ILE A 422 -22.24 -13.03 -50.12
C ILE A 422 -21.22 -14.16 -50.24
N ARG A 423 -20.90 -14.61 -51.46
CA ARG A 423 -19.81 -15.60 -51.71
C ARG A 423 -18.45 -15.15 -51.16
N ALA A 424 -18.17 -13.84 -51.19
CA ALA A 424 -16.93 -13.28 -50.67
C ALA A 424 -16.89 -13.14 -49.13
N ARG A 425 -17.98 -13.43 -48.42
CA ARG A 425 -18.03 -13.30 -46.94
C ARG A 425 -17.20 -14.38 -46.27
N LYS A 426 -16.59 -14.02 -45.16
CA LYS A 426 -15.95 -14.97 -44.24
C LYS A 426 -16.99 -15.48 -43.25
N PRO A 427 -16.92 -16.76 -42.83
CA PRO A 427 -17.76 -17.28 -41.76
C PRO A 427 -17.61 -16.44 -40.50
N LEU A 428 -18.73 -16.21 -39.84
CA LEU A 428 -18.80 -15.52 -38.56
C LEU A 428 -18.50 -16.50 -37.43
N ASP A 429 -17.83 -15.98 -36.40
CA ASP A 429 -17.60 -16.68 -35.14
C ASP A 429 -18.58 -16.19 -34.08
N LEU A 430 -19.04 -17.11 -33.24
CA LEU A 430 -19.87 -16.76 -32.09
C LEU A 430 -18.97 -16.26 -30.96
N ILE A 431 -19.30 -15.10 -30.41
CA ILE A 431 -18.60 -14.49 -29.28
C ILE A 431 -19.48 -14.72 -28.04
N MET A 432 -18.89 -15.31 -27.00
CA MET A 432 -19.47 -15.25 -25.65
C MET A 432 -18.94 -14.00 -24.98
N ASP A 433 -19.81 -13.25 -24.32
CA ASP A 433 -19.40 -12.15 -23.46
C ASP A 433 -18.42 -12.68 -22.40
N ASN A 434 -17.35 -11.93 -22.14
CA ASN A 434 -16.28 -12.32 -21.21
C ASN A 434 -16.51 -11.73 -19.81
N ASP A 435 -17.77 -11.60 -19.37
CA ASP A 435 -18.14 -10.95 -18.11
C ASP A 435 -17.48 -9.56 -17.93
N THR A 436 -17.56 -8.69 -18.96
CA THR A 436 -17.30 -7.26 -18.74
C THR A 436 -18.51 -6.62 -18.03
N ARG A 437 -18.67 -6.92 -16.74
CA ARG A 437 -19.31 -6.01 -15.78
C ARG A 437 -18.27 -5.07 -15.19
#